data_AF-A0A7W7YPN5-F1
#
_entry.id   AF-A0A7W7YPN5-F1
#
_cell.length_a   1.000
_cell.length_b   1.000
_cell.length_c   1.000
_cell.angle_alpha   90.00
_cell.angle_beta   90.00
_cell.angle_gamma   90.00
#
_symmetry.space_group_name_H-M   'P 1'
#
loop_
_entity.id
_entity.type
_entity.pdbx_description
1 polymer ?
#
loop_
_entity_poly.entity_id
_entity_poly.type
_entity_poly.pdbx_seq_one_letter_code
_entity_poly.pdbx_strand_id
1 'polypeptide(L)'
;MADSKSIAVLNLGSQRLSGAIFSKSGGDLVLKKYEFLDMSGDPTVDASRIPQLRVGVQEIASRLKLKGSSVNYAVAGHTVFSRFVKLPPVQGDRMDQIVEFEARQNVPFPINEVIWDYEVVSELGETEVIIVAIKSDSLNETNDTVKEAGLKTSCVDLAPLALYNAFRYSYPDVDEPAVIIDLGARSTNLVFVEEGRFFTRNVLVGGASITNAISKEFSISFSEAEQQKISVGFVAQGGAVEEHSDPAIAALSKVIRNAATRLHGEIMRTINYYRTQQGGSQPKRVFVCGGGALLGNMTLFLEEKLKLPVEIFNPLRGVQLDRGVNADAANNDAPFLSEVVGLALRSAGGCPSEIELVPDVVANARDAARRAPALVLAGVCLWSALGAGMLYFQNAERVTQEQLSSMQQENNRLTALANQIRQQDGALAQSIALVTPLTEAVGDRSYWVRLLNKINNAFDNDLIWLTVVEPLKDGKPITPALFEQEESSPESTAKAVPGKPVYELRIQGLYRKNDEGEQVVYRFATALAKMGDFAAEKFEEKRANYVSAESGVEEDRYAYKFNIKLPLQQPIKFTN
;
A
#
# COMPACT_ATOMS: atom_id res chain seq x y z
N MET A 1 39.72 8.88 22.61
CA MET A 1 38.48 8.30 23.18
C MET A 1 37.34 9.14 22.66
N ALA A 2 36.37 8.55 21.96
CA ALA A 2 35.25 9.31 21.42
C ALA A 2 34.47 9.91 22.61
N ASP A 3 34.29 11.23 22.62
CA ASP A 3 33.46 11.89 23.61
C ASP A 3 32.05 11.31 23.49
N SER A 4 31.60 10.63 24.54
CA SER A 4 30.26 10.06 24.60
C SER A 4 29.21 11.16 24.40
N LYS A 5 28.04 10.79 23.85
CA LYS A 5 26.90 11.70 23.71
C LYS A 5 26.59 12.37 25.05
N SER A 6 26.55 13.70 25.07
CA SER A 6 26.20 14.49 26.26
C SER A 6 24.75 14.20 26.67
N ILE A 7 24.53 14.04 27.98
CA ILE A 7 23.22 13.80 28.59
C ILE A 7 22.86 15.08 29.36
N ALA A 8 21.89 15.84 28.85
CA ALA A 8 21.39 17.04 29.52
C ALA A 8 20.14 16.70 30.34
N VAL A 9 20.11 17.14 31.59
CA VAL A 9 19.03 16.83 32.52
C VAL A 9 18.57 18.06 33.27
N LEU A 10 17.27 18.13 33.58
CA LEU A 10 16.65 19.21 34.33
C LEU A 10 15.72 18.66 35.42
N ASN A 11 15.88 19.13 36.65
CA ASN A 11 14.88 18.97 37.71
C ASN A 11 13.99 20.22 37.74
N LEU A 12 12.69 20.05 37.52
CA LEU A 12 11.69 21.11 37.53
C LEU A 12 11.12 21.36 38.94
N GLY A 13 12.00 21.54 39.91
CA GLY A 13 11.65 21.75 41.31
C GLY A 13 10.81 23.00 41.55
N SER A 14 10.00 22.98 42.62
CA SER A 14 8.97 24.00 42.89
C SER A 14 9.49 25.40 43.19
N GLN A 15 10.67 25.50 43.82
CA GLN A 15 11.34 26.76 44.16
C GLN A 15 12.74 26.86 43.56
N ARG A 16 13.42 25.72 43.35
CA ARG A 16 14.74 25.65 42.71
C ARG A 16 14.65 24.77 41.47
N LEU A 17 15.14 25.26 40.36
CA LEU A 17 15.46 24.45 39.18
C LEU A 17 16.92 24.03 39.26
N SER A 18 17.19 22.77 38.96
CA SER A 18 18.55 22.24 38.90
C SER A 18 18.78 21.66 37.52
N GLY A 19 19.92 21.94 36.92
CA GLY A 19 20.24 21.43 35.59
C GLY A 19 21.68 20.99 35.53
N ALA A 20 21.94 19.90 34.83
CA ALA A 20 23.28 19.36 34.71
C ALA A 20 23.51 18.73 33.33
N ILE A 21 24.78 18.68 32.95
CA ILE A 21 25.27 18.00 31.76
C ILE A 21 26.19 16.90 32.24
N PHE A 22 25.86 15.68 31.83
CA PHE A 22 26.64 14.48 32.08
C PHE A 22 27.18 13.92 30.77
N SER A 23 28.13 13.01 30.88
CA SER A 23 28.62 12.17 29.80
C SER A 23 28.94 10.78 30.39
N LYS A 24 29.15 9.78 29.53
CA LYS A 24 29.50 8.42 29.96
C LYS A 24 30.95 8.09 29.59
N SER A 25 31.77 7.74 30.57
CA SER A 25 33.16 7.33 30.36
C SER A 25 33.44 6.03 31.10
N GLY A 26 33.85 4.99 30.39
CA GLY A 26 34.20 3.70 31.01
C GLY A 26 33.05 2.98 31.73
N GLY A 27 31.79 3.38 31.51
CA GLY A 27 30.63 2.85 32.23
C GLY A 27 30.06 3.83 33.25
N ASP A 28 30.90 4.73 33.77
CA ASP A 28 30.53 5.68 34.81
C ASP A 28 29.99 7.00 34.25
N LEU A 29 29.19 7.69 35.08
CA LEU A 29 28.79 9.06 34.82
C LEU A 29 29.94 10.03 35.09
N VAL A 30 30.09 11.00 34.19
CA VAL A 30 30.99 12.14 34.38
C VAL A 30 30.17 13.42 34.39
N LEU A 31 30.15 14.15 35.51
CA LEU A 31 29.53 15.47 35.63
C LEU A 31 30.40 16.51 34.93
N LYS A 32 29.86 17.11 33.86
CA LYS A 32 30.55 18.11 33.02
C LYS A 32 30.25 19.53 33.45
N LYS A 33 29.00 19.81 33.82
CA LYS A 33 28.53 21.12 34.25
C LYS A 33 27.24 20.97 35.04
N TYR A 34 27.01 21.82 36.04
CA TYR A 34 25.73 21.97 36.71
C TYR A 34 25.43 23.44 36.98
N GLU A 35 24.14 23.77 37.13
CA GLU A 35 23.63 25.10 37.45
C GLU A 35 22.38 24.95 38.31
N PHE A 36 22.16 25.95 39.18
CA PHE A 36 20.93 26.10 39.95
C PHE A 36 20.29 27.45 39.66
N LEU A 37 18.96 27.49 39.74
CA LEU A 37 18.20 28.72 39.64
C LEU A 37 17.06 28.73 40.65
N ASP A 38 17.06 29.73 41.52
CA ASP A 38 16.03 29.94 42.52
C ASP A 38 14.93 30.86 42.00
N MET A 39 13.67 30.47 42.24
CA MET A 39 12.46 31.22 41.94
C MET A 39 11.96 31.87 43.23
N SER A 40 11.72 33.18 43.20
CA SER A 40 11.39 33.97 44.40
C SER A 40 9.92 33.92 44.83
N GLY A 41 9.09 33.08 44.20
CA GLY A 41 7.66 32.95 44.49
C GLY A 41 7.35 31.93 45.59
N ASP A 42 6.18 32.04 46.20
CA ASP A 42 5.65 31.00 47.09
C ASP A 42 5.30 29.74 46.28
N PRO A 43 6.02 28.62 46.47
CA PRO A 43 5.81 27.40 45.69
C PRO A 43 4.47 26.71 46.00
N THR A 44 3.73 27.15 47.01
CA THR A 44 2.40 26.64 47.36
C THR A 44 1.27 27.28 46.55
N VAL A 45 1.54 28.36 45.80
CA VAL A 45 0.55 29.08 44.99
C VAL A 45 0.58 28.63 43.52
N ASP A 46 -0.35 27.75 43.15
CA ASP A 46 -0.40 27.10 41.83
C ASP A 46 -0.48 28.07 40.64
N ALA A 47 -1.26 29.16 40.76
CA ALA A 47 -1.46 30.12 39.67
C ALA A 47 -0.16 30.80 39.20
N SER A 48 0.87 30.87 40.05
CA SER A 48 2.15 31.50 39.75
C SER A 48 3.20 30.52 39.19
N ARG A 49 2.90 29.22 39.21
CA ARG A 49 3.90 28.16 39.02
C ARG A 49 4.41 28.09 37.58
N ILE A 50 3.51 27.97 36.60
CA ILE A 50 3.88 27.82 35.19
C ILE A 50 4.58 29.07 34.65
N PRO A 51 4.12 30.32 34.93
CA PRO A 51 4.85 31.51 34.52
C PRO A 51 6.28 31.57 35.08
N GLN A 52 6.48 31.23 36.36
CA GLN A 52 7.81 31.19 36.97
C GLN A 52 8.68 30.08 36.38
N LEU A 53 8.09 28.89 36.16
CA LEU A 53 8.79 27.77 35.55
C LEU A 53 9.27 28.11 34.14
N ARG A 54 8.44 28.76 33.32
CA ARG A 54 8.81 29.21 31.97
C ARG A 54 10.04 30.10 31.97
N VAL A 55 10.04 31.14 32.80
CA VAL A 55 11.20 32.05 32.94
C VAL A 55 12.42 31.29 33.44
N GLY A 56 12.24 30.43 34.44
CA GLY A 56 13.34 29.69 35.04
C GLY A 56 13.97 28.67 34.09
N VAL A 57 13.17 27.94 33.31
CA VAL A 57 13.67 26.97 32.33
C VAL A 57 14.42 27.67 31.20
N GLN A 58 13.93 28.83 30.72
CA GLN A 58 14.64 29.64 29.73
C GLN A 58 16.02 30.11 30.24
N GLU A 59 16.07 30.57 31.48
CA GLU A 59 17.31 31.05 32.08
C GLU A 59 18.32 29.92 32.34
N ILE A 60 17.89 28.80 32.95
CA ILE A 60 18.79 27.67 33.22
C ILE A 60 19.29 27.02 31.91
N ALA A 61 18.42 26.91 30.90
CA ALA A 61 18.80 26.45 29.57
C ALA A 61 19.86 27.36 28.92
N SER A 62 19.75 28.67 29.13
CA SER A 62 20.72 29.65 28.64
C SER A 62 22.06 29.55 29.37
N ARG A 63 22.06 29.43 30.71
CA ARG A 63 23.27 29.26 31.53
C ARG A 63 24.01 27.97 31.19
N LEU A 64 23.28 26.89 30.94
CA LEU A 64 23.83 25.59 30.53
C LEU A 64 24.11 25.47 29.01
N LYS A 65 23.69 26.46 28.21
CA LYS A 65 23.83 26.47 26.73
C LYS A 65 23.17 25.25 26.06
N LEU A 66 21.95 24.91 26.47
CA LEU A 66 21.22 23.71 26.03
C LEU A 66 20.30 23.92 24.81
N LYS A 67 20.33 25.09 24.16
CA LYS A 67 19.41 25.40 23.06
C LYS A 67 19.57 24.38 21.92
N GLY A 68 18.47 23.73 21.53
CA GLY A 68 18.41 22.69 20.51
C GLY A 68 18.78 21.28 21.01
N SER A 69 19.23 21.15 22.26
CA SER A 69 19.58 19.87 22.88
C SER A 69 18.34 19.08 23.30
N SER A 70 18.49 17.77 23.27
CA SER A 70 17.55 16.84 23.89
C SER A 70 17.82 16.77 25.40
N VAL A 71 16.78 16.96 26.21
CA VAL A 71 16.87 16.97 27.68
C VAL A 71 15.96 15.91 28.30
N ASN A 72 16.42 15.28 29.38
CA ASN A 72 15.55 14.54 30.27
C ASN A 72 15.12 15.46 31.40
N TYR A 73 13.87 15.38 31.85
CA TYR A 73 13.47 16.13 33.04
C TYR A 73 12.58 15.32 33.97
N ALA A 74 12.61 15.67 35.25
CA ALA A 74 11.71 15.11 36.23
C ALA A 74 10.56 16.07 36.53
N VAL A 75 9.35 15.54 36.66
CA VAL A 75 8.22 16.24 37.29
C VAL A 75 8.21 16.00 38.80
N ALA A 76 7.69 16.97 39.55
CA ALA A 76 7.66 16.88 41.00
C ALA A 76 6.67 15.80 41.46
N GLY A 77 7.06 15.00 42.47
CA GLY A 77 6.28 13.85 42.94
C GLY A 77 4.85 14.17 43.40
N HIS A 78 4.57 15.41 43.86
CA HIS A 78 3.22 15.81 44.26
C HIS A 78 2.25 16.06 43.08
N THR A 79 2.77 16.19 41.85
CA THR A 79 1.96 16.38 40.64
C THR A 79 1.51 15.07 40.01
N VAL A 80 2.12 13.96 40.45
CA VAL A 80 1.89 12.63 39.90
C VAL A 80 1.18 11.78 40.94
N PHE A 81 0.11 11.12 40.52
CA PHE A 81 -0.53 10.08 41.31
C PHE A 81 0.32 8.81 41.22
N SER A 82 0.72 8.25 42.36
CA SER A 82 1.47 6.99 42.41
C SER A 82 0.75 5.98 43.31
N ARG A 83 0.59 4.74 42.85
CA ARG A 83 -0.02 3.68 43.65
C ARG A 83 0.65 2.34 43.42
N PHE A 84 0.90 1.63 44.51
CA PHE A 84 1.39 0.25 44.49
C PHE A 84 0.20 -0.70 44.45
N VAL A 85 0.23 -1.64 43.51
CA VAL A 85 -0.82 -2.64 43.29
C VAL A 85 -0.18 -4.00 43.25
N LYS A 86 -0.76 -4.95 43.99
CA LYS A 86 -0.36 -6.36 43.93
C LYS A 86 -1.18 -7.04 42.86
N LEU A 87 -0.51 -7.69 41.93
CA LEU A 87 -1.14 -8.38 40.81
C LEU A 87 -1.39 -9.84 41.19
N PRO A 88 -2.50 -10.42 40.72
CA PRO A 88 -2.70 -11.86 40.81
C PRO A 88 -1.60 -12.58 39.99
N PRO A 89 -1.30 -13.85 40.28
CA PRO A 89 -0.30 -14.62 39.55
C PRO A 89 -0.55 -14.58 38.04
N VAL A 90 0.38 -13.99 37.29
CA VAL A 90 0.23 -13.80 35.83
C VAL A 90 0.89 -14.98 35.10
N GLN A 91 0.15 -15.67 34.24
CA GLN A 91 0.71 -16.66 33.31
C GLN A 91 0.82 -16.06 31.90
N GLY A 92 2.05 -15.97 31.38
CA GLY A 92 2.36 -15.49 30.02
C GLY A 92 2.22 -13.98 29.84
N ASP A 93 2.09 -13.54 28.58
CA ASP A 93 2.18 -12.12 28.14
C ASP A 93 0.95 -11.26 28.45
N ARG A 94 0.15 -11.59 29.48
CA ARG A 94 -1.07 -10.84 29.83
C ARG A 94 -0.85 -9.74 30.87
N MET A 95 0.39 -9.50 31.29
CA MET A 95 0.73 -8.52 32.33
C MET A 95 0.16 -7.13 31.99
N ASP A 96 0.42 -6.64 30.78
CA ASP A 96 -0.03 -5.31 30.34
C ASP A 96 -1.55 -5.13 30.44
N GLN A 97 -2.33 -6.17 30.09
CA GLN A 97 -3.79 -6.10 30.14
C GLN A 97 -4.32 -6.06 31.58
N ILE A 98 -3.69 -6.82 32.48
CA ILE A 98 -4.06 -6.84 33.90
C ILE A 98 -3.69 -5.50 34.53
N VAL A 99 -2.49 -4.98 34.25
CA VAL A 99 -2.04 -3.69 34.77
C VAL A 99 -2.90 -2.56 34.23
N GLU A 100 -3.28 -2.59 32.95
CA GLU A 100 -4.21 -1.60 32.38
C GLU A 100 -5.58 -1.64 33.07
N PHE A 101 -6.09 -2.83 33.38
CA PHE A 101 -7.33 -2.99 34.14
C PHE A 101 -7.20 -2.42 35.55
N GLU A 102 -6.12 -2.73 36.27
CA GLU A 102 -5.82 -2.18 37.59
C GLU A 102 -5.64 -0.66 37.55
N ALA A 103 -4.96 -0.12 36.54
CA ALA A 103 -4.78 1.32 36.36
C ALA A 103 -6.14 2.03 36.23
N ARG A 104 -7.06 1.49 35.43
CA ARG A 104 -8.42 2.04 35.27
C ARG A 104 -9.24 2.05 36.56
N GLN A 105 -9.01 1.11 37.47
CA GLN A 105 -9.71 1.05 38.76
C GLN A 105 -9.10 1.97 39.82
N ASN A 106 -7.77 2.13 39.77
CA ASN A 106 -7.02 2.77 40.84
C ASN A 106 -6.67 4.24 40.56
N VAL A 107 -6.56 4.64 39.30
CA VAL A 107 -6.32 6.03 38.91
C VAL A 107 -7.62 6.84 39.10
N PRO A 108 -7.59 7.95 39.84
CA PRO A 108 -8.80 8.72 40.19
C PRO A 108 -9.34 9.59 39.04
N PHE A 109 -8.86 9.38 37.82
CA PHE A 109 -9.19 10.15 36.62
C PHE A 109 -9.47 9.20 35.45
N PRO A 110 -10.24 9.64 34.43
CA PRO A 110 -10.41 8.86 33.21
C PRO A 110 -9.07 8.51 32.57
N ILE A 111 -8.87 7.24 32.20
CA ILE A 111 -7.57 6.75 31.69
C ILE A 111 -7.13 7.45 30.39
N ASN A 112 -8.08 8.02 29.64
CA ASN A 112 -7.87 8.78 28.42
C ASN A 112 -7.52 10.27 28.65
N GLU A 113 -7.61 10.76 29.89
CA GLU A 113 -7.25 12.13 30.29
C GLU A 113 -5.94 12.18 31.08
N VAL A 114 -5.26 11.04 31.20
CA VAL A 114 -4.00 10.90 31.92
C VAL A 114 -2.93 10.27 31.04
N ILE A 115 -1.72 10.72 31.26
CA ILE A 115 -0.51 10.03 30.82
C ILE A 115 -0.07 9.19 32.01
N TRP A 116 0.08 7.89 31.79
CA TRP A 116 0.41 6.94 32.84
C TRP A 116 1.40 5.90 32.32
N ASP A 117 2.13 5.33 33.26
CA ASP A 117 3.08 4.26 33.02
C ASP A 117 3.15 3.38 34.29
N TYR A 118 3.80 2.23 34.19
CA TYR A 118 3.97 1.32 35.32
C TYR A 118 5.32 0.63 35.30
N GLU A 119 5.72 0.12 36.47
CA GLU A 119 6.92 -0.70 36.59
C GLU A 119 6.74 -1.78 37.66
N VAL A 120 7.38 -2.92 37.44
CA VAL A 120 7.45 -4.01 38.42
C VAL A 120 8.44 -3.61 39.52
N VAL A 121 7.93 -3.55 40.74
CA VAL A 121 8.68 -3.11 41.94
C VAL A 121 9.28 -4.31 42.66
N SER A 122 8.57 -5.43 42.68
CA SER A 122 8.99 -6.66 43.37
C SER A 122 8.32 -7.88 42.74
N GLU A 123 9.09 -8.94 42.56
CA GLU A 123 8.60 -10.28 42.17
C GLU A 123 8.70 -11.29 43.32
N LEU A 124 9.02 -10.83 44.54
CA LEU A 124 9.13 -11.67 45.73
C LEU A 124 7.73 -12.10 46.21
N GLY A 125 7.20 -13.16 45.62
CA GLY A 125 5.89 -13.72 45.94
C GLY A 125 4.80 -13.25 44.97
N GLU A 126 3.94 -12.33 45.40
CA GLU A 126 2.98 -11.66 44.51
C GLU A 126 3.70 -10.54 43.76
N THR A 127 3.56 -10.48 42.43
CA THR A 127 4.12 -9.39 41.62
C THR A 127 3.50 -8.07 42.04
N GLU A 128 4.33 -7.14 42.51
CA GLU A 128 3.91 -5.79 42.87
C GLU A 128 4.36 -4.81 41.79
N VAL A 129 3.43 -3.97 41.34
CA VAL A 129 3.71 -2.89 40.39
C VAL A 129 3.42 -1.54 41.01
N ILE A 130 4.18 -0.53 40.62
CA ILE A 130 3.83 0.87 40.84
C ILE A 130 3.17 1.40 39.56
N ILE A 131 1.98 1.97 39.70
CA ILE A 131 1.27 2.70 38.65
C ILE A 131 1.46 4.18 38.93
N VAL A 132 1.92 4.92 37.93
CA VAL A 132 2.07 6.37 37.99
C VAL A 132 1.19 7.04 36.95
N ALA A 133 0.52 8.13 37.31
CA ALA A 133 -0.39 8.84 36.41
C ALA A 133 -0.38 10.35 36.66
N ILE A 134 -0.35 11.13 35.59
CA ILE A 134 -0.48 12.60 35.61
C ILE A 134 -1.52 13.04 34.59
N LYS A 135 -2.27 14.10 34.87
CA LYS A 135 -3.20 14.68 33.90
C LYS A 135 -2.44 15.10 32.64
N SER A 136 -2.95 14.72 31.47
CA SER A 136 -2.30 15.01 30.19
C SER A 136 -2.05 16.52 30.02
N ASP A 137 -3.05 17.34 30.32
CA ASP A 137 -2.94 18.81 30.25
C ASP A 137 -1.80 19.36 31.10
N SER A 138 -1.65 18.88 32.34
CA SER A 138 -0.62 19.36 33.27
C SER A 138 0.79 18.98 32.83
N LEU A 139 0.97 17.76 32.30
CA LEU A 139 2.26 17.33 31.76
C LEU A 139 2.59 18.04 30.45
N ASN A 140 1.60 18.22 29.57
CA ASN A 140 1.76 18.93 28.30
C ASN A 140 2.10 20.40 28.53
N GLU A 141 1.44 21.09 29.46
CA GLU A 141 1.75 22.48 29.82
C GLU A 141 3.19 22.61 30.33
N THR A 142 3.62 21.69 31.20
CA THR A 142 5.00 21.63 31.68
C THR A 142 5.98 21.40 30.52
N ASN A 143 5.69 20.46 29.63
CA ASN A 143 6.52 20.14 28.47
C ASN A 143 6.60 21.31 27.47
N ASP A 144 5.54 22.09 27.32
CA ASP A 144 5.54 23.27 26.47
C ASP A 144 6.47 24.36 27.02
N THR A 145 6.58 24.54 28.34
CA THR A 145 7.59 25.45 28.91
C THR A 145 9.03 25.03 28.56
N VAL A 146 9.31 23.72 28.53
CA VAL A 146 10.60 23.16 28.12
C VAL A 146 10.86 23.41 26.63
N LYS A 147 9.85 23.21 25.78
CA LYS A 147 9.94 23.46 24.33
C LYS A 147 10.09 24.94 23.99
N GLU A 148 9.37 25.83 24.67
CA GLU A 148 9.47 27.29 24.50
C GLU A 148 10.86 27.82 24.86
N ALA A 149 11.58 27.15 25.77
CA ALA A 149 12.99 27.43 26.05
C ALA A 149 13.95 26.94 24.94
N GLY A 150 13.43 26.37 23.85
CA GLY A 150 14.21 25.87 22.73
C GLY A 150 14.83 24.50 22.97
N LEU A 151 14.33 23.72 23.93
CA LEU A 151 14.79 22.38 24.26
C LEU A 151 13.90 21.32 23.58
N LYS A 152 14.45 20.12 23.38
CA LYS A 152 13.68 18.95 22.93
C LYS A 152 13.54 17.99 24.09
N THR A 153 12.33 17.54 24.38
CA THR A 153 12.10 16.53 25.42
C THR A 153 12.52 15.16 24.92
N SER A 154 13.43 14.53 25.65
CA SER A 154 13.91 13.17 25.39
C SER A 154 13.19 12.17 26.27
N CYS A 155 13.16 12.40 27.58
CA CYS A 155 12.52 11.55 28.57
C CYS A 155 11.92 12.41 29.68
N VAL A 156 10.79 11.97 30.22
CA VAL A 156 10.20 12.59 31.41
C VAL A 156 10.03 11.53 32.49
N ASP A 157 10.69 11.76 33.62
CA ASP A 157 10.68 10.88 34.77
C ASP A 157 9.97 11.55 35.96
N LEU A 158 9.90 10.85 37.08
CA LEU A 158 9.41 11.34 38.35
C LEU A 158 10.58 11.57 39.29
N ALA A 159 10.56 12.72 39.99
CA ALA A 159 11.52 13.06 41.04
C ALA A 159 11.87 11.92 42.01
N PRO A 160 10.89 11.22 42.65
CA PRO A 160 11.20 10.11 43.57
C PRO A 160 11.86 8.89 42.92
N LEU A 161 11.60 8.61 41.64
CA LEU A 161 12.19 7.47 40.94
C LEU A 161 13.60 7.80 40.44
N ALA A 162 13.81 9.03 39.98
CA ALA A 162 15.15 9.55 39.75
C ALA A 162 15.99 9.51 41.04
N LEU A 163 15.41 9.90 42.19
CA LEU A 163 16.07 9.80 43.49
C LEU A 163 16.44 8.35 43.85
N TYR A 164 15.53 7.40 43.62
CA TYR A 164 15.78 5.97 43.81
C TYR A 164 16.96 5.48 42.95
N ASN A 165 16.97 5.84 41.67
CA ASN A 165 18.03 5.51 40.72
C ASN A 165 19.39 6.07 41.17
N ALA A 166 19.43 7.32 41.60
CA ALA A 166 20.65 7.95 42.12
C ALA A 166 21.17 7.24 43.38
N PHE A 167 20.27 6.86 44.29
CA PHE A 167 20.64 6.16 45.52
C PHE A 167 21.25 4.79 45.24
N ARG A 168 20.61 3.96 44.41
CA ARG A 168 21.11 2.62 44.07
C ARG A 168 22.44 2.66 43.31
N TYR A 169 22.69 3.70 42.54
CA TYR A 169 24.00 3.91 41.89
C TYR A 169 25.07 4.35 42.89
N SER A 170 24.74 5.28 43.79
CA SER A 170 25.71 5.93 44.69
C SER A 170 26.03 5.08 45.92
N TYR A 171 25.11 4.23 46.37
CA TYR A 171 25.23 3.40 47.56
C TYR A 171 24.90 1.93 47.24
N PRO A 172 25.65 1.28 46.33
CA PRO A 172 25.42 -0.12 45.98
C PRO A 172 25.76 -1.10 47.12
N ASP A 173 26.45 -0.61 48.14
CA ASP A 173 26.87 -1.32 49.35
C ASP A 173 25.82 -1.28 50.48
N VAL A 174 24.73 -0.54 50.31
CA VAL A 174 23.64 -0.45 51.29
C VAL A 174 22.54 -1.44 50.90
N ASP A 175 22.60 -2.62 51.52
CA ASP A 175 21.61 -3.69 51.37
C ASP A 175 20.56 -3.72 52.49
N GLU A 176 20.80 -2.97 53.57
CA GLU A 176 19.84 -2.88 54.67
C GLU A 176 18.67 -1.93 54.37
N PRO A 177 17.49 -2.15 54.97
CA PRO A 177 16.35 -1.27 54.77
C PRO A 177 16.67 0.18 55.13
N ALA A 178 16.53 1.08 54.17
CA ALA A 178 16.81 2.51 54.32
C ALA A 178 15.65 3.36 53.83
N VAL A 179 15.58 4.60 54.30
CA VAL A 179 14.67 5.61 53.75
C VAL A 179 15.45 6.83 53.30
N ILE A 180 15.26 7.24 52.05
CA ILE A 180 15.74 8.49 51.50
C ILE A 180 14.63 9.52 51.63
N ILE A 181 14.96 10.66 52.24
CA ILE A 181 14.07 11.79 52.50
C ILE A 181 14.60 12.97 51.71
N ASP A 182 13.95 13.27 50.58
CA ASP A 182 14.22 14.49 49.82
C ASP A 182 13.27 15.59 50.30
N LEU A 183 13.83 16.56 51.02
CA LEU A 183 13.14 17.71 51.60
C LEU A 183 13.10 18.87 50.61
N GLY A 184 12.14 18.80 49.68
CA GLY A 184 11.85 19.87 48.74
C GLY A 184 11.15 21.08 49.37
N ALA A 185 10.94 22.13 48.56
CA ALA A 185 10.26 23.33 49.02
C ALA A 185 8.75 23.11 49.26
N ARG A 186 8.01 22.57 48.29
CA ARG A 186 6.57 22.32 48.43
C ARG A 186 6.23 21.00 49.13
N SER A 187 6.96 19.94 48.84
CA SER A 187 6.69 18.59 49.34
C SER A 187 7.98 17.83 49.64
N THR A 188 7.83 16.74 50.39
CA THR A 188 8.90 15.81 50.74
C THR A 188 8.66 14.48 50.04
N ASN A 189 9.68 13.96 49.35
CA ASN A 189 9.65 12.61 48.80
C ASN A 189 10.27 11.63 49.81
N LEU A 190 9.56 10.54 50.11
CA LEU A 190 10.04 9.44 50.95
C LEU A 190 10.20 8.21 50.07
N VAL A 191 11.44 7.76 49.89
CA VAL A 191 11.78 6.58 49.10
C VAL A 191 12.38 5.54 50.04
N PHE A 192 11.65 4.44 50.23
CA PHE A 192 12.09 3.30 51.01
C PHE A 192 12.76 2.30 50.08
N VAL A 193 13.92 1.80 50.49
CA VAL A 193 14.74 0.88 49.70
C VAL A 193 15.11 -0.30 50.58
N GLU A 194 14.87 -1.50 50.10
CA GLU A 194 15.32 -2.77 50.69
C GLU A 194 15.69 -3.75 49.54
N GLU A 195 16.19 -4.94 49.87
CA GLU A 195 16.66 -5.90 48.87
C GLU A 195 15.55 -6.27 47.86
N GLY A 196 15.77 -5.92 46.58
CA GLY A 196 14.87 -6.26 45.48
C GLY A 196 13.52 -5.53 45.49
N ARG A 197 13.35 -4.48 46.30
CA ARG A 197 12.08 -3.75 46.44
C ARG A 197 12.27 -2.29 46.82
N PHE A 198 11.39 -1.43 46.32
CA PHE A 198 11.29 -0.05 46.77
C PHE A 198 9.83 0.37 47.02
N PHE A 199 9.64 1.41 47.82
CA PHE A 199 8.33 2.06 47.99
C PHE A 199 8.52 3.56 48.03
N THR A 200 7.62 4.30 47.38
CA THR A 200 7.69 5.77 47.41
C THR A 200 6.36 6.38 47.83
N ARG A 201 6.45 7.47 48.59
CA ARG A 201 5.31 8.30 48.94
C ARG A 201 5.71 9.76 49.01
N ASN A 202 4.93 10.61 48.36
CA ASN A 202 5.05 12.05 48.50
C ASN A 202 4.19 12.56 49.68
N VAL A 203 4.74 13.47 50.47
CA VAL A 203 4.05 14.18 51.55
C VAL A 203 4.02 15.67 51.24
N LEU A 204 2.85 16.29 51.28
CA LEU A 204 2.65 17.73 51.05
C LEU A 204 3.10 18.62 52.22
N VAL A 205 4.27 18.32 52.78
CA VAL A 205 4.96 19.11 53.80
C VAL A 205 6.40 19.26 53.34
N GLY A 206 6.85 20.49 53.14
CA GLY A 206 8.21 20.82 52.66
C GLY A 206 8.74 22.09 53.32
N GLY A 207 9.86 22.59 52.81
CA GLY A 207 10.51 23.81 53.32
C GLY A 207 9.61 25.06 53.34
N ALA A 208 8.65 25.17 52.42
CA ALA A 208 7.69 26.26 52.36
C ALA A 208 6.71 26.24 53.53
N SER A 209 6.47 25.08 54.15
CA SER A 209 5.68 25.01 55.40
C SER A 209 6.40 25.70 56.56
N ILE A 210 7.74 25.63 56.59
CA ILE A 210 8.57 26.35 57.56
C ILE A 210 8.53 27.84 57.26
N THR A 211 8.75 28.22 56.00
CA THR A 211 8.70 29.63 55.56
C THR A 211 7.36 30.29 55.87
N ASN A 212 6.25 29.59 55.60
CA ASN A 212 4.91 30.06 55.93
C ASN A 212 4.68 30.19 57.45
N ALA A 213 5.28 29.33 58.27
CA ALA A 213 5.20 29.46 59.72
C ALA A 213 5.95 30.71 60.21
N ILE A 214 7.14 30.97 59.66
CA ILE A 214 7.94 32.17 59.95
C ILE A 214 7.19 33.43 59.50
N SER A 215 6.70 33.45 58.26
CA SER A 215 5.94 34.57 57.70
C SER A 215 4.73 34.94 58.57
N LYS A 216 4.00 33.94 59.07
CA LYS A 216 2.85 34.14 59.97
C LYS A 216 3.24 34.64 61.35
N GLU A 217 4.27 34.05 61.97
CA GLU A 217 4.70 34.43 63.32
C GLU A 217 5.24 35.86 63.35
N PHE A 218 6.11 36.20 62.39
CA PHE A 218 6.78 37.50 62.35
C PHE A 218 6.03 38.55 61.50
N SER A 219 4.90 38.18 60.90
CA SER A 219 4.10 39.06 60.02
C SER A 219 4.91 39.72 58.89
N ILE A 220 5.81 38.95 58.27
CA ILE A 220 6.66 39.37 57.14
C ILE A 220 6.27 38.65 55.86
N SER A 221 6.72 39.12 54.69
CA SER A 221 6.43 38.47 53.42
C SER A 221 7.07 37.08 53.33
N PHE A 222 6.54 36.22 52.44
CA PHE A 222 7.11 34.88 52.18
C PHE A 222 8.59 34.98 51.78
N SER A 223 8.95 35.94 50.93
CA SER A 223 10.32 36.15 50.46
C SER A 223 11.27 36.54 51.61
N GLU A 224 10.85 37.46 52.48
CA GLU A 224 11.64 37.86 53.65
C GLU A 224 11.78 36.70 54.65
N ALA A 225 10.71 35.93 54.87
CA ALA A 225 10.74 34.74 55.71
C ALA A 225 11.69 33.66 55.14
N GLU A 226 11.72 33.47 53.82
CA GLU A 226 12.64 32.53 53.17
C GLU A 226 14.08 32.97 53.37
N GLN A 227 14.37 34.26 53.19
CA GLN A 227 15.69 34.81 53.40
C GLN A 227 16.16 34.65 54.85
N GLN A 228 15.30 34.90 55.83
CA GLN A 228 15.61 34.68 57.25
C GLN A 228 15.85 33.19 57.56
N LYS A 229 15.00 32.30 57.02
CA LYS A 229 15.15 30.85 57.17
C LYS A 229 16.50 30.37 56.65
N ILE A 230 16.94 30.84 55.48
CA ILE A 230 18.21 30.41 54.86
C ILE A 230 19.42 31.03 55.56
N SER A 231 19.36 32.30 55.94
CA SER A 231 20.54 33.05 56.44
C SER A 231 20.88 32.76 57.90
N VAL A 232 19.88 32.65 58.77
CA VAL A 232 20.08 32.51 60.23
C VAL A 232 19.21 31.42 60.85
N GLY A 233 18.35 30.77 60.07
CA GLY A 233 17.43 29.74 60.56
C GLY A 233 18.14 28.43 60.90
N PHE A 234 17.76 27.85 62.03
CA PHE A 234 18.13 26.50 62.42
C PHE A 234 17.02 25.86 63.25
N VAL A 235 17.01 24.54 63.32
CA VAL A 235 16.07 23.78 64.15
C VAL A 235 16.56 23.80 65.61
N ALA A 236 15.74 24.32 66.52
CA ALA A 236 16.06 24.30 67.94
C ALA A 236 16.15 22.85 68.47
N GLN A 237 17.11 22.59 69.37
CA GLN A 237 17.23 21.29 70.03
C GLN A 237 16.18 21.14 71.14
N GLY A 238 15.73 19.91 71.41
CA GLY A 238 14.82 19.66 72.54
C GLY A 238 15.53 19.72 73.90
N GLY A 239 14.93 20.37 74.90
CA GLY A 239 15.41 20.39 76.28
C GLY A 239 15.81 21.78 76.78
N ALA A 240 16.49 21.85 77.93
CA ALA A 240 17.04 23.08 78.51
C ALA A 240 18.43 23.42 77.92
N VAL A 241 18.56 23.32 76.60
CA VAL A 241 19.78 23.69 75.87
C VAL A 241 19.80 25.20 75.73
N GLU A 242 20.98 25.82 75.85
CA GLU A 242 21.17 27.27 75.78
C GLU A 242 20.45 27.87 74.56
N GLU A 243 19.56 28.82 74.83
CA GLU A 243 18.93 29.61 73.79
C GLU A 243 20.00 30.45 73.09
N HIS A 244 19.81 30.71 71.80
CA HIS A 244 20.68 31.63 71.07
C HIS A 244 20.69 32.98 71.80
N SER A 245 21.87 33.62 71.90
CA SER A 245 22.05 34.88 72.64
C SER A 245 21.12 36.00 72.15
N ASP A 246 20.79 35.99 70.87
CA ASP A 246 19.75 36.83 70.26
C ASP A 246 18.34 36.22 70.44
N PRO A 247 17.43 36.89 71.18
CA PRO A 247 16.05 36.43 71.37
C PRO A 247 15.24 36.26 70.08
N ALA A 248 15.51 37.05 69.04
CA ALA A 248 14.79 36.96 67.77
C ALA A 248 15.15 35.67 67.03
N ILE A 249 16.44 35.33 67.00
CA ILE A 249 16.94 34.08 66.42
C ILE A 249 16.45 32.88 67.25
N ALA A 250 16.42 33.00 68.57
CA ALA A 250 15.86 31.96 69.45
C ALA A 250 14.36 31.72 69.15
N ALA A 251 13.55 32.77 69.00
CA ALA A 251 12.15 32.65 68.61
C ALA A 251 11.99 32.01 67.23
N LEU A 252 12.79 32.44 66.24
CA LEU A 252 12.80 31.88 64.89
C LEU A 252 13.06 30.37 64.91
N SER A 253 14.07 29.94 65.66
CA SER A 253 14.45 28.52 65.76
C SER A 253 13.34 27.64 66.39
N LYS A 254 12.54 28.19 67.31
CA LYS A 254 11.37 27.53 67.91
C LYS A 254 10.23 27.37 66.90
N VAL A 255 9.95 28.41 66.09
CA VAL A 255 8.97 28.34 65.00
C VAL A 255 9.36 27.26 63.99
N ILE A 256 10.63 27.27 63.59
CA ILE A 256 11.21 26.26 62.69
C ILE A 256 11.02 24.85 63.27
N ARG A 257 11.34 24.64 64.55
CA ARG A 257 11.19 23.34 65.21
C ARG A 257 9.75 22.85 65.25
N ASN A 258 8.80 23.74 65.52
CA ASN A 258 7.37 23.39 65.52
C ASN A 258 6.91 22.95 64.13
N ALA A 259 7.33 23.66 63.08
CA ALA A 259 7.06 23.27 61.69
C ALA A 259 7.73 21.93 61.33
N ALA A 260 8.99 21.72 61.71
CA ALA A 260 9.72 20.46 61.50
C ALA A 260 9.08 19.27 62.26
N THR A 261 8.45 19.51 63.41
CA THR A 261 7.72 18.48 64.17
C THR A 261 6.51 17.94 63.39
N ARG A 262 5.86 18.78 62.59
CA ARG A 262 4.77 18.34 61.68
C ARG A 262 5.31 17.42 60.58
N LEU A 263 6.44 17.79 59.97
CA LEU A 263 7.12 16.96 58.97
C LEU A 263 7.49 15.59 59.55
N HIS A 264 8.10 15.57 60.74
CA HIS A 264 8.39 14.33 61.45
C HIS A 264 7.14 13.45 61.64
N GLY A 265 5.99 14.04 62.01
CA GLY A 265 4.73 13.31 62.14
C GLY A 265 4.30 12.58 60.86
N GLU A 266 4.43 13.24 59.71
CA GLU A 266 4.12 12.63 58.40
C GLU A 266 5.14 11.57 57.96
N ILE A 267 6.42 11.76 58.29
CA ILE A 267 7.47 10.77 58.07
C ILE A 267 7.14 9.49 58.86
N MET A 268 6.88 9.62 60.16
CA MET A 268 6.53 8.48 61.02
C MET A 268 5.24 7.79 60.58
N ARG A 269 4.22 8.55 60.19
CA ARG A 269 2.99 8.01 59.62
C ARG A 269 3.29 7.18 58.35
N THR A 270 4.20 7.65 57.52
CA THR A 270 4.58 6.97 56.28
C THR A 270 5.41 5.71 56.56
N ILE A 271 6.38 5.77 57.48
CA ILE A 271 7.14 4.59 57.93
C ILE A 271 6.18 3.51 58.45
N ASN A 272 5.22 3.89 59.31
CA ASN A 272 4.22 2.96 59.84
C ASN A 272 3.33 2.39 58.73
N TYR A 273 2.92 3.22 57.76
CA TYR A 273 2.13 2.76 56.62
C TYR A 273 2.90 1.73 55.77
N TYR A 274 4.16 2.00 55.43
CA TYR A 274 5.00 1.10 54.66
C TYR A 274 5.17 -0.26 55.38
N ARG A 275 5.41 -0.23 56.70
CA ARG A 275 5.56 -1.46 57.50
C ARG A 275 4.29 -2.28 57.62
N THR A 276 3.16 -1.61 57.87
CA THR A 276 1.91 -2.31 58.23
C THR A 276 1.05 -2.67 57.03
N GLN A 277 1.05 -1.85 55.99
CA GLN A 277 0.16 -2.01 54.83
C GLN A 277 0.90 -2.53 53.59
N GLN A 278 2.16 -2.15 53.42
CA GLN A 278 2.98 -2.59 52.29
C GLN A 278 3.87 -3.79 52.66
N GLY A 279 3.94 -4.18 53.94
CA GLY A 279 4.77 -5.31 54.39
C GLY A 279 6.27 -5.05 54.27
N GLY A 280 6.70 -3.78 54.26
CA GLY A 280 8.10 -3.40 54.23
C GLY A 280 8.79 -3.51 55.59
N SER A 281 10.12 -3.58 55.58
CA SER A 281 10.92 -3.65 56.81
C SER A 281 11.02 -2.31 57.53
N GLN A 282 11.38 -2.33 58.82
CA GLN A 282 11.73 -1.11 59.56
C GLN A 282 13.03 -0.53 59.00
N PRO A 283 13.06 0.75 58.56
CA PRO A 283 14.31 1.39 58.16
C PRO A 283 15.32 1.39 59.30
N LYS A 284 16.57 1.07 58.96
CA LYS A 284 17.73 1.10 59.85
C LYS A 284 18.58 2.36 59.68
N ARG A 285 18.52 3.00 58.50
CA ARG A 285 19.23 4.24 58.17
C ARG A 285 18.33 5.22 57.43
N VAL A 286 18.62 6.50 57.60
CA VAL A 286 17.94 7.60 56.96
C VAL A 286 18.95 8.42 56.17
N PHE A 287 18.68 8.65 54.90
CA PHE A 287 19.46 9.52 54.03
C PHE A 287 18.63 10.76 53.72
N VAL A 288 19.16 11.95 53.94
CA VAL A 288 18.44 13.21 53.69
C VAL A 288 19.09 14.01 52.56
N CYS A 289 18.28 14.59 51.69
CA CYS A 289 18.72 15.52 50.64
C CYS A 289 17.66 16.61 50.37
N GLY A 290 17.89 17.41 49.34
CA GLY A 290 17.07 18.57 49.03
C GLY A 290 17.41 19.78 49.91
N GLY A 291 16.88 20.94 49.55
CA GLY A 291 17.22 22.20 50.23
C GLY A 291 16.81 22.26 51.69
N GLY A 292 15.73 21.56 52.07
CA GLY A 292 15.31 21.48 53.47
C GLY A 292 16.26 20.66 54.35
N ALA A 293 17.05 19.75 53.79
CA ALA A 293 18.01 18.95 54.54
C ALA A 293 19.23 19.77 55.01
N LEU A 294 19.53 20.87 54.31
CA LEU A 294 20.63 21.78 54.66
C LEU A 294 20.25 22.84 55.70
N LEU A 295 18.99 22.87 56.16
CA LEU A 295 18.62 23.74 57.27
C LEU A 295 19.41 23.34 58.53
N GLY A 296 19.99 24.32 59.21
CA GLY A 296 20.84 24.08 60.38
C GLY A 296 20.16 23.17 61.41
N ASN A 297 20.88 22.15 61.89
CA ASN A 297 20.41 21.13 62.83
C ASN A 297 19.25 20.23 62.35
N MET A 298 18.87 20.24 61.07
CA MET A 298 17.79 19.36 60.58
C MET A 298 18.12 17.88 60.73
N THR A 299 19.36 17.47 60.40
CA THR A 299 19.83 16.08 60.56
C THR A 299 19.77 15.64 62.02
N LEU A 300 20.30 16.45 62.93
CA LEU A 300 20.27 16.20 64.39
C LEU A 300 18.84 16.10 64.92
N PHE A 301 17.95 16.98 64.45
CA PHE A 301 16.53 16.93 64.81
C PHE A 301 15.86 15.63 64.35
N LEU A 302 16.11 15.21 63.11
CA LEU A 302 15.57 13.96 62.57
C LEU A 302 16.15 12.75 63.30
N GLU A 303 17.44 12.76 63.64
CA GLU A 303 18.09 11.71 64.42
C GLU A 303 17.49 11.60 65.83
N GLU A 304 17.29 12.73 66.53
CA GLU A 304 16.62 12.80 67.84
C GLU A 304 15.21 12.19 67.78
N LYS A 305 14.43 12.55 66.75
CA LYS A 305 13.01 12.19 66.65
C LYS A 305 12.78 10.78 66.12
N LEU A 306 13.50 10.38 65.08
CA LEU A 306 13.37 9.08 64.44
C LEU A 306 14.10 7.99 65.23
N LYS A 307 15.11 8.35 66.02
CA LYS A 307 16.00 7.41 66.72
C LYS A 307 16.67 6.43 65.76
N LEU A 308 17.04 6.95 64.58
CA LEU A 308 17.75 6.24 63.52
C LEU A 308 18.97 7.08 63.12
N PRO A 309 20.08 6.47 62.70
CA PRO A 309 21.19 7.18 62.07
C PRO A 309 20.69 7.98 60.86
N VAL A 310 20.99 9.28 60.85
CA VAL A 310 20.65 10.21 59.76
C VAL A 310 21.92 10.73 59.12
N GLU A 311 22.05 10.56 57.81
CA GLU A 311 23.20 11.01 57.03
C GLU A 311 22.74 11.87 55.84
N ILE A 312 23.58 12.83 55.43
CA ILE A 312 23.35 13.58 54.20
C ILE A 312 23.62 12.64 53.01
N PHE A 313 22.66 12.54 52.10
CA PHE A 313 22.82 11.77 50.85
C PHE A 313 23.77 12.50 49.90
N ASN A 314 24.84 11.82 49.50
CA ASN A 314 25.76 12.31 48.47
C ASN A 314 25.55 11.51 47.16
N PRO A 315 24.81 12.06 46.18
CA PRO A 315 24.56 11.40 44.89
C PRO A 315 25.76 11.42 43.94
N LEU A 316 26.86 12.09 44.30
CA LEU A 316 28.09 12.13 43.49
C LEU A 316 29.03 10.97 43.83
N ARG A 317 28.69 10.12 44.81
CA ARG A 317 29.45 8.90 45.07
C ARG A 317 29.38 7.99 43.84
N GLY A 318 30.53 7.71 43.22
CA GLY A 318 30.61 6.96 41.96
C GLY A 318 30.49 7.83 40.69
N VAL A 319 30.18 9.13 40.81
CA VAL A 319 30.17 10.07 39.68
C VAL A 319 31.55 10.72 39.56
N GLN A 320 32.15 10.64 38.37
CA GLN A 320 33.40 11.32 38.08
C GLN A 320 33.14 12.81 37.83
N LEU A 321 34.06 13.68 38.25
CA LEU A 321 33.99 15.11 37.97
C LEU A 321 34.90 15.47 36.80
N ASP A 322 34.39 16.22 35.84
CA ASP A 322 35.22 16.75 34.77
C ASP A 322 36.20 17.80 35.30
N ARG A 323 37.32 18.03 34.60
CA ARG A 323 38.36 18.99 34.99
C ARG A 323 37.83 20.42 35.14
N GLY A 324 36.73 20.76 34.45
CA GLY A 324 36.08 22.07 34.56
C GLY A 324 35.19 22.24 35.79
N VAL A 325 34.95 21.20 36.58
CA VAL A 325 34.06 21.23 37.75
C VAL A 325 34.88 21.33 39.04
N ASN A 326 34.56 22.32 39.88
CA ASN A 326 35.19 22.45 41.20
C ASN A 326 34.65 21.36 42.14
N ALA A 327 35.54 20.49 42.61
CA ALA A 327 35.17 19.34 43.43
C ALA A 327 34.58 19.72 44.81
N ASP A 328 35.14 20.74 45.47
CA ASP A 328 34.66 21.18 46.79
C ASP A 328 33.27 21.80 46.68
N ALA A 329 33.05 22.63 45.65
CA ALA A 329 31.74 23.21 45.36
C ALA A 329 30.72 22.11 45.03
N ALA A 330 31.08 21.16 44.15
CA ALA A 330 30.19 20.07 43.77
C ALA A 330 29.81 19.18 44.97
N ASN A 331 30.75 18.92 45.88
CA ASN A 331 30.48 18.15 47.11
C ASN A 331 29.54 18.90 48.07
N ASN A 332 29.72 20.21 48.23
CA ASN A 332 28.81 21.03 49.04
C ASN A 332 27.42 21.12 48.43
N ASP A 333 27.33 21.15 47.10
CA ASP A 333 26.09 21.21 46.34
C ASP A 333 25.44 19.84 46.11
N ALA A 334 26.15 18.74 46.43
CA ALA A 334 25.74 17.38 46.11
C ALA A 334 24.29 17.04 46.55
N PRO A 335 23.78 17.48 47.72
CA PRO A 335 22.41 17.20 48.13
C PRO A 335 21.32 17.78 47.21
N PHE A 336 21.66 18.74 46.35
CA PHE A 336 20.76 19.30 45.32
C PHE A 336 20.83 18.55 43.99
N LEU A 337 21.82 17.69 43.81
CA LEU A 337 22.10 17.00 42.56
C LEU A 337 21.48 15.59 42.49
N SER A 338 20.75 15.18 43.53
CA SER A 338 20.20 13.82 43.67
C SER A 338 19.37 13.38 42.48
N GLU A 339 18.34 14.15 42.14
CA GLU A 339 17.42 13.79 41.06
C GLU A 339 18.06 13.95 39.67
N VAL A 340 18.97 14.92 39.48
CA VAL A 340 19.65 15.10 38.19
C VAL A 340 20.64 13.97 37.89
N VAL A 341 21.31 13.42 38.91
CA VAL A 341 22.12 12.20 38.75
C VAL A 341 21.23 11.03 38.33
N GLY A 342 20.10 10.84 39.02
CA GLY A 342 19.10 9.82 38.68
C GLY A 342 18.60 9.89 37.24
N LEU A 343 18.22 11.10 36.80
CA LEU A 343 17.78 11.37 35.43
C LEU A 343 18.87 11.10 34.38
N ALA A 344 20.14 11.31 34.74
CA ALA A 344 21.25 11.05 33.83
C ALA A 344 21.46 9.55 33.63
N LEU A 345 21.27 8.75 34.70
CA LEU A 345 21.36 7.29 34.65
C LEU A 345 20.35 6.67 33.68
N ARG A 346 19.15 7.26 33.56
CA ARG A 346 18.11 6.83 32.59
C ARG A 346 18.63 6.79 31.14
N SER A 347 19.52 7.70 30.76
CA SER A 347 20.13 7.71 29.42
C SER A 347 21.49 7.00 29.35
N ALA A 348 22.15 6.81 30.49
CA ALA A 348 23.40 6.05 30.54
C ALA A 348 23.17 4.53 30.50
N GLY A 349 21.96 4.07 30.86
CA GLY A 349 21.55 2.67 30.92
C GLY A 349 21.98 1.98 32.22
N GLY A 350 21.24 0.95 32.63
CA GLY A 350 21.51 0.18 33.85
C GLY A 350 20.94 0.81 35.13
N CYS A 351 19.87 1.58 35.03
CA CYS A 351 19.15 2.10 36.20
C CYS A 351 18.07 1.12 36.67
N PRO A 352 17.83 0.98 37.99
CA PRO A 352 16.81 0.09 38.54
C PRO A 352 15.39 0.40 38.09
N SER A 353 15.03 1.67 37.95
CA SER A 353 13.69 2.12 37.54
C SER A 353 13.71 2.78 36.18
N GLU A 354 12.76 2.36 35.33
CA GLU A 354 12.63 2.77 33.94
C GLU A 354 11.30 3.41 33.56
N ILE A 355 10.51 3.87 34.52
CA ILE A 355 9.27 4.62 34.27
C ILE A 355 9.50 5.86 33.39
N GLU A 356 8.58 6.09 32.46
CA GLU A 356 8.55 7.26 31.60
C GLU A 356 7.13 7.79 31.36
N LEU A 357 6.89 9.05 31.71
CA LEU A 357 5.64 9.74 31.41
C LEU A 357 5.75 10.49 30.09
N VAL A 358 5.36 9.88 28.97
CA VAL A 358 5.56 10.48 27.64
C VAL A 358 4.50 11.56 27.34
N PRO A 359 4.86 12.86 27.19
CA PRO A 359 3.91 13.90 26.78
C PRO A 359 3.34 13.62 25.39
N ASP A 360 2.11 14.04 25.11
CA ASP A 360 1.42 13.73 23.85
C ASP A 360 2.20 14.21 22.62
N VAL A 361 2.82 15.39 22.71
CA VAL A 361 3.64 15.93 21.62
C VAL A 361 4.86 15.06 21.35
N VAL A 362 5.46 14.48 22.40
CA VAL A 362 6.62 13.60 22.29
C VAL A 362 6.19 12.23 21.76
N ALA A 363 5.07 11.68 22.25
CA ALA A 363 4.49 10.43 21.77
C ALA A 363 4.19 10.50 20.27
N ASN A 364 3.48 11.54 19.83
CA ASN A 364 3.17 11.77 18.41
C ASN A 364 4.43 11.93 17.55
N ALA A 365 5.45 12.63 18.05
CA ALA A 365 6.72 12.78 17.33
C ALA A 365 7.48 11.44 17.22
N ARG A 366 7.51 10.63 18.28
CA ARG A 366 8.10 9.28 18.27
C ARG A 366 7.37 8.36 17.30
N ASP A 367 6.03 8.38 17.30
CA ASP A 367 5.20 7.60 16.39
C ASP A 367 5.38 8.01 14.93
N ALA A 368 5.44 9.32 14.66
CA ALA A 368 5.74 9.84 13.32
C ALA A 368 7.13 9.39 12.86
N ALA A 369 8.15 9.49 13.72
CA ALA A 369 9.50 9.04 13.42
C ALA A 369 9.58 7.52 13.19
N ARG A 370 8.84 6.72 13.97
CA ARG A 370 8.74 5.26 13.81
C ARG A 370 8.09 4.87 12.49
N ARG A 371 7.06 5.59 12.04
CA ARG A 371 6.33 5.32 10.80
C ARG A 371 7.03 5.88 9.55
N ALA A 372 7.86 6.90 9.69
CA ALA A 372 8.51 7.57 8.56
C ALA A 372 9.29 6.62 7.63
N PRO A 373 10.13 5.68 8.11
CA PRO A 373 10.83 4.73 7.22
C PRO A 373 9.87 3.86 6.39
N ALA A 374 8.79 3.38 7.01
CA ALA A 374 7.80 2.56 6.33
C ALA A 374 7.02 3.35 5.26
N LEU A 375 6.67 4.61 5.56
CA LEU A 375 6.01 5.50 4.60
C LEU A 375 6.94 5.87 3.44
N VAL A 376 8.22 6.13 3.69
CA VAL A 376 9.22 6.38 2.64
C VAL A 376 9.37 5.16 1.75
N LEU A 377 9.48 3.96 2.32
CA LEU A 377 9.56 2.71 1.56
C LEU A 377 8.30 2.46 0.71
N ALA A 378 7.11 2.69 1.27
CA ALA A 378 5.86 2.58 0.53
C ALA A 378 5.82 3.56 -0.66
N GLY A 379 6.31 4.79 -0.48
CA GLY A 379 6.49 5.76 -1.56
C GLY A 379 7.43 5.26 -2.64
N VAL A 380 8.60 4.73 -2.28
CA VAL A 380 9.56 4.14 -3.22
C VAL A 380 8.93 2.98 -4.00
N CYS A 381 8.21 2.08 -3.35
CA CYS A 381 7.50 0.98 -4.01
C CYS A 381 6.47 1.49 -5.02
N LEU A 382 5.66 2.49 -4.65
CA LEU A 382 4.65 3.06 -5.55
C LEU A 382 5.30 3.72 -6.78
N TRP A 383 6.35 4.51 -6.59
CA TRP A 383 7.12 5.10 -7.69
C TRP A 383 7.78 4.05 -8.57
N SER A 384 8.29 2.96 -7.98
CA SER A 384 8.88 1.86 -8.75
C SER A 384 7.85 1.12 -9.61
N ALA A 385 6.63 0.91 -9.09
CA ALA A 385 5.55 0.28 -9.83
C ALA A 385 5.06 1.16 -10.99
N LEU A 386 4.94 2.47 -10.77
CA LEU A 386 4.64 3.44 -11.83
C LEU A 386 5.74 3.44 -12.90
N GLY A 387 7.01 3.45 -12.50
CA GLY A 387 8.14 3.38 -13.42
C GLY A 387 8.17 2.08 -14.24
N ALA A 388 7.91 0.94 -13.60
CA ALA A 388 7.82 -0.35 -14.28
C ALA A 388 6.63 -0.40 -15.26
N GLY A 389 5.48 0.16 -14.88
CA GLY A 389 4.33 0.31 -15.76
C GLY A 389 4.64 1.16 -16.99
N MET A 390 5.32 2.30 -16.79
CA MET A 390 5.75 3.17 -17.89
C MET A 390 6.70 2.45 -18.86
N LEU A 391 7.70 1.74 -18.34
CA LEU A 391 8.61 0.93 -19.14
C LEU A 391 7.88 -0.21 -19.89
N TYR A 392 6.92 -0.86 -19.23
CA TYR A 392 6.10 -1.90 -19.86
C TYR A 392 5.30 -1.34 -21.04
N PHE A 393 4.62 -0.20 -20.87
CA PHE A 393 3.84 0.42 -21.95
C PHE A 393 4.73 0.90 -23.11
N GLN A 394 5.91 1.46 -22.83
CA GLN A 394 6.87 1.83 -23.88
C GLN A 394 7.37 0.61 -24.67
N ASN A 395 7.68 -0.48 -23.97
CA ASN A 395 8.10 -1.73 -24.63
C ASN A 395 6.95 -2.36 -25.43
N ALA A 396 5.72 -2.33 -24.89
CA ALA A 396 4.54 -2.82 -25.58
C ALA A 396 4.27 -2.04 -26.87
N GLU A 397 4.35 -0.71 -26.84
CA GLU A 397 4.21 0.14 -28.03
C GLU A 397 5.24 -0.24 -29.12
N ARG A 398 6.50 -0.46 -28.73
CA ARG A 398 7.56 -0.88 -29.66
C ARG A 398 7.25 -2.22 -30.34
N VAL A 399 6.84 -3.23 -29.56
CA VAL A 399 6.49 -4.57 -30.09
C VAL A 399 5.26 -4.48 -31.00
N THR A 400 4.25 -3.68 -30.63
CA THR A 400 3.07 -3.48 -31.47
C THR A 400 3.42 -2.77 -32.79
N GLN A 401 4.32 -1.79 -32.78
CA GLN A 401 4.80 -1.14 -34.01
C GLN A 401 5.59 -2.11 -34.90
N GLU A 402 6.45 -2.95 -34.32
CA GLU A 402 7.18 -3.99 -35.05
C GLU A 402 6.20 -4.98 -35.72
N GLN A 403 5.21 -5.50 -34.99
CA GLN A 403 4.18 -6.40 -35.54
C GLN A 403 3.36 -5.72 -36.63
N LEU A 404 2.92 -4.48 -36.41
CA LEU A 404 2.15 -3.71 -37.38
C LEU A 404 2.94 -3.55 -38.68
N SER A 405 4.24 -3.25 -38.60
CA SER A 405 5.10 -3.12 -39.77
C SER A 405 5.20 -4.43 -40.58
N SER A 406 5.31 -5.58 -39.89
CA SER A 406 5.37 -6.89 -40.55
C SER A 406 4.03 -7.26 -41.22
N MET A 407 2.90 -6.98 -40.56
CA MET A 407 1.57 -7.16 -41.14
C MET A 407 1.34 -6.23 -42.33
N GLN A 408 1.81 -4.98 -42.28
CA GLN A 408 1.72 -4.04 -43.38
C GLN A 408 2.49 -4.56 -44.60
N GLN A 409 3.69 -5.12 -44.37
CA GLN A 409 4.54 -5.67 -45.42
C GLN A 409 3.89 -6.89 -46.09
N GLU A 410 3.33 -7.80 -45.29
CA GLU A 410 2.62 -8.97 -45.84
C GLU A 410 1.34 -8.56 -46.57
N ASN A 411 0.57 -7.60 -46.03
CA ASN A 411 -0.61 -7.07 -46.70
C ASN A 411 -0.25 -6.42 -48.06
N ASN A 412 0.85 -5.67 -48.12
CA ASN A 412 1.36 -5.10 -49.36
C ASN A 412 1.74 -6.18 -50.37
N ARG A 413 2.40 -7.26 -49.92
CA ARG A 413 2.77 -8.41 -50.75
C ARG A 413 1.54 -9.12 -51.31
N LEU A 414 0.56 -9.42 -50.46
CA LEU A 414 -0.70 -10.07 -50.87
C LEU A 414 -1.50 -9.19 -51.83
N THR A 415 -1.53 -7.87 -51.59
CA THR A 415 -2.18 -6.92 -52.50
C THR A 415 -1.50 -6.89 -53.86
N ALA A 416 -0.16 -6.94 -53.91
CA ALA A 416 0.59 -7.03 -55.16
C ALA A 416 0.28 -8.33 -55.92
N LEU A 417 0.23 -9.47 -55.24
CA LEU A 417 -0.13 -10.76 -55.82
C LEU A 417 -1.57 -10.77 -56.36
N ALA A 418 -2.53 -10.22 -55.60
CA ALA A 418 -3.92 -10.09 -56.01
C ALA A 418 -4.06 -9.24 -57.29
N ASN A 419 -3.26 -8.19 -57.42
CA ASN A 419 -3.23 -7.37 -58.64
C ASN A 419 -2.64 -8.13 -59.84
N GLN A 420 -1.62 -8.97 -59.64
CA GLN A 420 -1.08 -9.83 -60.70
C GLN A 420 -2.09 -10.86 -61.18
N ILE A 421 -2.82 -11.50 -60.26
CA ILE A 421 -3.89 -12.46 -60.60
C ILE A 421 -4.97 -11.77 -61.44
N ARG A 422 -5.45 -10.59 -61.03
CA ARG A 422 -6.43 -9.81 -61.81
C ARG A 422 -5.94 -9.48 -63.22
N GLN A 423 -4.65 -9.18 -63.40
CA GLN A 423 -4.09 -8.94 -64.73
C GLN A 423 -4.10 -10.20 -65.59
N GLN A 424 -3.74 -11.36 -65.02
CA GLN A 424 -3.76 -12.64 -65.72
C GLN A 424 -5.18 -13.09 -66.09
N ASP A 425 -6.15 -12.95 -65.17
CA ASP A 425 -7.56 -13.23 -65.44
C ASP A 425 -8.09 -12.38 -66.60
N GLY A 426 -7.69 -11.10 -66.66
CA GLY A 426 -8.02 -10.21 -67.77
C GLY A 426 -7.46 -10.69 -69.11
N ALA A 427 -6.20 -11.14 -69.14
CA ALA A 427 -5.56 -11.68 -70.34
C ALA A 427 -6.18 -13.02 -70.80
N LEU A 428 -6.56 -13.87 -69.85
CA LEU A 428 -7.24 -15.14 -70.13
C LEU A 428 -8.62 -14.90 -70.76
N ALA A 429 -9.40 -13.97 -70.20
CA ALA A 429 -10.71 -13.62 -70.74
C ALA A 429 -10.62 -13.10 -72.19
N GLN A 430 -9.62 -12.29 -72.52
CA GLN A 430 -9.37 -11.83 -73.89
C GLN A 430 -9.03 -12.98 -74.85
N SER A 431 -8.22 -13.94 -74.40
CA SER A 431 -7.83 -15.09 -75.22
C SER A 431 -9.03 -16.00 -75.52
N ILE A 432 -9.90 -16.24 -74.54
CA ILE A 432 -11.13 -17.02 -74.71
C ILE A 432 -12.08 -16.35 -75.71
N ALA A 433 -12.22 -15.03 -75.66
CA ALA A 433 -13.07 -14.29 -76.59
C ALA A 433 -12.62 -14.42 -78.06
N LEU A 434 -11.33 -14.61 -78.31
CA LEU A 434 -10.78 -14.77 -79.66
C LEU A 434 -10.97 -16.19 -80.24
N VAL A 435 -10.91 -17.22 -79.39
CA VAL A 435 -10.89 -18.63 -79.85
C VAL A 435 -12.29 -19.15 -80.18
N THR A 436 -13.29 -18.80 -79.39
CA THR A 436 -14.67 -19.32 -79.50
C THR A 436 -15.26 -19.23 -80.93
N PRO A 437 -15.26 -18.08 -81.62
CA PRO A 437 -15.85 -17.99 -82.96
C PRO A 437 -15.10 -18.80 -84.02
N LEU A 438 -13.78 -19.01 -83.85
CA LEU A 438 -12.98 -19.82 -84.78
C LEU A 438 -13.32 -21.30 -84.66
N THR A 439 -13.53 -21.80 -83.44
CA THR A 439 -13.93 -23.20 -83.22
C THR A 439 -15.31 -23.51 -83.78
N GLU A 440 -16.26 -22.57 -83.69
CA GLU A 440 -17.60 -22.74 -84.26
C GLU A 440 -17.57 -22.81 -85.80
N ALA A 441 -16.83 -21.91 -86.46
CA ALA A 441 -16.70 -21.88 -87.92
C ALA A 441 -16.08 -23.16 -88.52
N VAL A 442 -15.10 -23.77 -87.83
CA VAL A 442 -14.47 -25.03 -88.27
C VAL A 442 -15.44 -26.20 -88.14
N GLY A 443 -16.27 -26.21 -87.09
CA GLY A 443 -17.32 -27.21 -86.89
C GLY A 443 -18.30 -27.25 -88.07
N ASP A 444 -18.83 -26.08 -88.42
CA ASP A 444 -19.84 -25.92 -89.48
C ASP A 444 -19.33 -26.33 -90.87
N ARG A 445 -18.08 -26.00 -91.21
CA ARG A 445 -17.48 -26.35 -92.52
C ARG A 445 -17.47 -27.86 -92.80
N SER A 446 -17.26 -28.67 -91.77
CA SER A 446 -17.08 -30.13 -91.91
C SER A 446 -18.38 -30.94 -91.88
N TYR A 447 -19.51 -30.30 -91.56
CA TYR A 447 -20.79 -30.99 -91.39
C TYR A 447 -21.34 -31.54 -92.72
N TRP A 448 -21.45 -30.70 -93.76
CA TRP A 448 -22.03 -31.11 -95.05
C TRP A 448 -21.21 -32.19 -95.75
N VAL A 449 -19.88 -32.12 -95.66
CA VAL A 449 -18.99 -33.14 -96.21
C VAL A 449 -19.25 -34.49 -95.55
N ARG A 450 -19.44 -34.52 -94.23
CA ARG A 450 -19.75 -35.75 -93.50
C ARG A 450 -21.15 -36.27 -93.84
N LEU A 451 -22.15 -35.40 -93.89
CA LEU A 451 -23.53 -35.78 -94.20
C LEU A 451 -23.67 -36.36 -95.61
N LEU A 452 -23.11 -35.70 -96.63
CA LEU A 452 -23.15 -36.18 -98.01
C LEU A 452 -22.40 -37.51 -98.18
N ASN A 453 -21.25 -37.68 -97.51
CA ASN A 453 -20.51 -38.94 -97.54
C ASN A 453 -21.32 -40.09 -96.87
N LYS A 454 -22.02 -39.80 -95.77
CA LYS A 454 -22.94 -40.76 -95.14
C LYS A 454 -24.08 -41.15 -96.08
N ILE A 455 -24.72 -40.18 -96.74
CA ILE A 455 -25.78 -40.43 -97.74
C ILE A 455 -25.26 -41.32 -98.88
N ASN A 456 -24.05 -41.03 -99.38
CA ASN A 456 -23.41 -41.84 -100.42
C ASN A 456 -23.15 -43.29 -99.97
N ASN A 457 -22.84 -43.51 -98.68
CA ASN A 457 -22.63 -44.86 -98.14
C ASN A 457 -23.94 -45.63 -97.87
N ALA A 458 -25.11 -45.02 -98.00
CA ALA A 458 -26.40 -45.71 -97.88
C ALA A 458 -26.92 -46.31 -99.19
N PHE A 459 -26.19 -46.13 -100.31
CA PHE A 459 -26.52 -46.83 -101.55
C PHE A 459 -26.15 -48.31 -101.43
N ASP A 460 -27.17 -49.18 -101.40
CA ASP A 460 -26.98 -50.63 -101.39
C ASP A 460 -26.88 -51.24 -102.80
N ASN A 461 -27.26 -50.48 -103.84
CA ASN A 461 -27.23 -50.91 -105.25
C ASN A 461 -27.22 -49.72 -106.23
N ASP A 462 -27.03 -50.01 -107.52
CA ASP A 462 -27.02 -49.06 -108.63
C ASP A 462 -28.42 -48.72 -109.18
N LEU A 463 -29.48 -49.12 -108.46
CA LEU A 463 -30.86 -48.95 -108.91
C LEU A 463 -31.45 -47.59 -108.56
N ILE A 464 -30.78 -46.78 -107.72
CA ILE A 464 -31.23 -45.44 -107.31
C ILE A 464 -30.26 -44.39 -107.84
N TRP A 465 -30.80 -43.35 -108.46
CA TRP A 465 -30.07 -42.17 -108.90
C TRP A 465 -30.62 -40.92 -108.22
N LEU A 466 -29.77 -40.15 -107.53
CA LEU A 466 -30.19 -38.87 -106.95
C LEU A 466 -30.09 -37.75 -107.97
N THR A 467 -31.15 -36.96 -108.07
CA THR A 467 -31.20 -35.78 -108.94
C THR A 467 -31.12 -34.48 -108.14
N VAL A 468 -31.65 -34.47 -106.92
CA VAL A 468 -31.61 -33.30 -106.04
C VAL A 468 -31.32 -33.73 -104.61
N VAL A 469 -30.34 -33.09 -103.98
CA VAL A 469 -30.11 -33.15 -102.53
C VAL A 469 -29.99 -31.72 -102.04
N GLU A 470 -31.04 -31.20 -101.42
CA GLU A 470 -31.09 -29.80 -101.00
C GLU A 470 -31.64 -29.65 -99.58
N PRO A 471 -31.07 -28.74 -98.76
CA PRO A 471 -31.68 -28.37 -97.50
C PRO A 471 -32.91 -27.49 -97.71
N LEU A 472 -33.91 -27.71 -96.86
CA LEU A 472 -35.12 -26.91 -96.75
C LEU A 472 -35.18 -26.22 -95.40
N LYS A 473 -35.74 -25.02 -95.37
CA LYS A 473 -36.19 -24.33 -94.17
C LYS A 473 -37.67 -24.09 -94.30
N ASP A 474 -38.45 -24.65 -93.39
CA ASP A 474 -39.91 -24.55 -93.37
C ASP A 474 -40.54 -24.93 -94.73
N GLY A 475 -40.02 -26.01 -95.33
CA GLY A 475 -40.47 -26.57 -96.61
C GLY A 475 -39.93 -25.88 -97.87
N LYS A 476 -39.22 -24.74 -97.75
CA LYS A 476 -38.64 -23.99 -98.88
C LYS A 476 -37.15 -24.26 -99.05
N PRO A 477 -36.64 -24.44 -100.29
CA PRO A 477 -35.19 -24.52 -100.55
C PRO A 477 -34.47 -23.29 -100.02
N ILE A 478 -33.34 -23.50 -99.33
CA ILE A 478 -32.44 -22.42 -98.89
C ILE A 478 -31.24 -22.24 -99.83
N THR A 479 -31.16 -23.07 -100.87
CA THR A 479 -30.19 -22.99 -101.97
C THR A 479 -30.88 -22.52 -103.25
N PRO A 480 -30.17 -21.83 -104.16
CA PRO A 480 -30.69 -21.49 -105.49
C PRO A 480 -31.09 -22.76 -106.27
N ALA A 481 -32.15 -22.67 -107.09
CA ALA A 481 -32.58 -23.79 -107.93
C ALA A 481 -31.50 -24.16 -108.96
N LEU A 482 -31.22 -25.46 -109.11
CA LEU A 482 -30.19 -25.98 -110.01
C LEU A 482 -30.69 -26.22 -111.45
N PHE A 483 -32.01 -26.26 -111.69
CA PHE A 483 -32.64 -26.45 -113.00
C PHE A 483 -33.93 -25.63 -113.12
N GLU A 484 -34.25 -25.10 -114.31
CA GLU A 484 -35.54 -24.46 -114.62
C GLU A 484 -36.62 -25.54 -114.82
N GLN A 485 -37.74 -25.46 -114.09
CA GLN A 485 -38.91 -26.33 -114.30
C GLN A 485 -40.17 -25.48 -114.55
N GLU A 486 -40.92 -25.90 -115.58
CA GLU A 486 -42.20 -25.34 -116.05
C GLU A 486 -43.30 -25.39 -114.98
N GLU A 487 -44.14 -24.35 -114.98
CA GLU A 487 -45.24 -24.12 -114.04
C GLU A 487 -46.38 -25.14 -114.19
N SER A 488 -46.84 -25.70 -113.05
CA SER A 488 -48.27 -25.92 -112.82
C SER A 488 -48.61 -26.06 -111.33
N SER A 489 -49.00 -24.92 -110.73
CA SER A 489 -50.04 -24.77 -109.67
C SER A 489 -49.75 -25.26 -108.23
N PRO A 490 -50.47 -24.73 -107.22
CA PRO A 490 -50.86 -23.35 -106.94
C PRO A 490 -50.23 -22.84 -105.63
N GLU A 491 -50.08 -21.52 -105.50
CA GLU A 491 -49.70 -20.86 -104.24
C GLU A 491 -50.64 -21.26 -103.09
N SER A 492 -50.14 -22.08 -102.17
CA SER A 492 -50.72 -22.26 -100.85
C SER A 492 -50.34 -21.06 -99.98
N THR A 493 -51.30 -20.19 -99.74
CA THR A 493 -51.29 -19.18 -98.68
C THR A 493 -51.51 -19.84 -97.32
N ALA A 494 -50.52 -20.59 -96.84
CA ALA A 494 -50.48 -21.05 -95.45
C ALA A 494 -49.67 -20.04 -94.62
N LYS A 495 -50.36 -19.32 -93.72
CA LYS A 495 -49.75 -18.45 -92.70
C LYS A 495 -48.73 -19.24 -91.86
N ALA A 496 -47.54 -18.67 -91.65
CA ALA A 496 -46.51 -19.21 -90.77
C ALA A 496 -47.03 -19.31 -89.33
N VAL A 497 -46.98 -20.51 -88.76
CA VAL A 497 -47.18 -20.76 -87.33
C VAL A 497 -45.89 -20.35 -86.61
N PRO A 498 -45.91 -19.63 -85.46
CA PRO A 498 -44.71 -19.32 -84.71
C PRO A 498 -44.21 -20.58 -84.00
N GLY A 499 -43.23 -21.25 -84.63
CA GLY A 499 -42.49 -22.38 -84.09
C GLY A 499 -41.01 -22.25 -84.44
N LYS A 500 -40.14 -23.03 -83.78
CA LYS A 500 -38.72 -23.12 -84.17
C LYS A 500 -38.64 -23.54 -85.66
N PRO A 501 -37.79 -22.89 -86.49
CA PRO A 501 -37.69 -23.23 -87.91
C PRO A 501 -37.34 -24.71 -88.06
N VAL A 502 -38.10 -25.41 -88.89
CA VAL A 502 -37.87 -26.83 -89.17
C VAL A 502 -36.96 -26.92 -90.37
N TYR A 503 -35.78 -27.49 -90.16
CA TYR A 503 -34.82 -27.74 -91.22
C TYR A 503 -34.93 -29.20 -91.66
N GLU A 504 -35.07 -29.41 -92.96
CA GLU A 504 -35.23 -30.73 -93.55
C GLU A 504 -34.23 -30.91 -94.69
N LEU A 505 -33.90 -32.14 -95.03
CA LEU A 505 -33.18 -32.45 -96.25
C LEU A 505 -34.15 -33.10 -97.23
N ARG A 506 -34.26 -32.50 -98.42
CA ARG A 506 -34.98 -33.07 -99.55
C ARG A 506 -34.01 -33.86 -100.41
N ILE A 507 -34.36 -35.11 -100.69
CA ILE A 507 -33.64 -36.00 -101.58
C ILE A 507 -34.61 -36.49 -102.65
N GLN A 508 -34.41 -36.06 -103.88
CA GLN A 508 -35.18 -36.51 -105.04
C GLN A 508 -34.31 -37.36 -105.95
N GLY A 509 -34.95 -38.28 -106.66
CA GLY A 509 -34.23 -39.13 -107.57
C GLY A 509 -35.14 -39.97 -108.45
N LEU A 510 -34.49 -40.87 -109.18
CA LEU A 510 -35.10 -41.87 -110.02
C LEU A 510 -34.67 -43.25 -109.52
N TYR A 511 -35.59 -44.21 -109.51
CA TYR A 511 -35.22 -45.61 -109.37
C TYR A 511 -35.47 -46.37 -110.68
N ARG A 512 -34.56 -47.26 -111.05
CA ARG A 512 -34.61 -48.03 -112.30
C ARG A 512 -35.63 -49.17 -112.21
N LYS A 513 -36.31 -49.50 -113.31
CA LYS A 513 -37.19 -50.69 -113.41
C LYS A 513 -36.43 -51.93 -112.95
N ASN A 514 -36.98 -52.62 -111.95
CA ASN A 514 -36.37 -53.75 -111.26
C ASN A 514 -37.46 -54.68 -110.70
N ASP A 515 -37.07 -55.88 -110.28
CA ASP A 515 -38.00 -56.91 -109.79
C ASP A 515 -38.64 -56.59 -108.42
N GLU A 516 -38.05 -55.66 -107.66
CA GLU A 516 -38.53 -55.23 -106.33
C GLU A 516 -39.41 -53.96 -106.37
N GLY A 517 -39.51 -53.29 -107.52
CA GLY A 517 -40.26 -52.04 -107.70
C GLY A 517 -39.79 -50.91 -106.78
N GLU A 518 -40.74 -50.17 -106.21
CA GLU A 518 -40.49 -49.03 -105.29
C GLU A 518 -39.88 -49.44 -103.94
N GLN A 519 -39.82 -50.73 -103.60
CA GLN A 519 -39.24 -51.22 -102.34
C GLN A 519 -37.75 -50.84 -102.20
N VAL A 520 -37.04 -50.67 -103.32
CA VAL A 520 -35.65 -50.21 -103.34
C VAL A 520 -35.54 -48.80 -102.72
N VAL A 521 -36.48 -47.89 -103.04
CA VAL A 521 -36.52 -46.53 -102.48
C VAL A 521 -36.81 -46.58 -100.98
N TYR A 522 -37.73 -47.45 -100.56
CA TYR A 522 -38.06 -47.57 -99.14
C TYR A 522 -36.88 -48.08 -98.31
N ARG A 523 -36.10 -49.06 -98.82
CA ARG A 523 -34.87 -49.51 -98.14
C ARG A 523 -33.86 -48.39 -98.00
N PHE A 524 -33.62 -47.61 -99.06
CA PHE A 524 -32.72 -46.46 -99.02
C PHE A 524 -33.19 -45.41 -98.02
N ALA A 525 -34.49 -45.08 -98.01
CA ALA A 525 -35.05 -44.13 -97.07
C ALA A 525 -34.98 -44.63 -95.61
N THR A 526 -35.18 -45.93 -95.36
CA THR A 526 -34.95 -46.55 -94.05
C THR A 526 -33.48 -46.47 -93.63
N ALA A 527 -32.54 -46.68 -94.56
CA ALA A 527 -31.10 -46.56 -94.28
C ALA A 527 -30.72 -45.12 -93.91
N LEU A 528 -31.26 -44.12 -94.62
CA LEU A 528 -31.11 -42.71 -94.30
C LEU A 528 -31.71 -42.36 -92.93
N ALA A 529 -32.94 -42.78 -92.63
CA ALA A 529 -33.61 -42.49 -91.36
C ALA A 529 -32.88 -43.07 -90.14
N LYS A 530 -32.06 -44.12 -90.32
CA LYS A 530 -31.21 -44.70 -89.27
C LYS A 530 -29.90 -43.93 -89.07
N MET A 531 -29.52 -43.02 -89.96
CA MET A 531 -28.40 -42.11 -89.72
C MET A 531 -28.82 -41.15 -88.61
N GLY A 532 -28.05 -41.10 -87.51
CA GLY A 532 -28.29 -40.17 -86.38
C GLY A 532 -28.12 -38.68 -86.73
N ASP A 533 -28.26 -38.32 -88.00
CA ASP A 533 -28.27 -36.96 -88.53
C ASP A 533 -29.72 -36.49 -88.81
N PHE A 534 -30.69 -37.41 -88.83
CA PHE A 534 -32.11 -37.12 -89.10
C PHE A 534 -33.01 -37.40 -87.89
N ALA A 535 -33.96 -36.51 -87.64
CA ALA A 535 -35.00 -36.66 -86.62
C ALA A 535 -36.23 -37.37 -87.19
N ALA A 536 -36.08 -38.66 -87.56
CA ALA A 536 -37.11 -39.49 -88.19
C ALA A 536 -37.66 -40.57 -87.24
N GLU A 537 -38.32 -40.15 -86.16
CA GLU A 537 -38.87 -41.07 -85.15
C GLU A 537 -39.97 -41.97 -85.72
N LYS A 538 -39.88 -43.28 -85.42
CA LYS A 538 -40.84 -44.30 -85.88
C LYS A 538 -41.05 -44.28 -87.41
N PHE A 539 -39.95 -44.09 -88.15
CA PHE A 539 -39.96 -44.01 -89.60
C PHE A 539 -40.78 -45.13 -90.28
N GLU A 540 -40.66 -46.37 -89.80
CA GLU A 540 -41.39 -47.52 -90.37
C GLU A 540 -42.91 -47.42 -90.21
N GLU A 541 -43.42 -46.82 -89.13
CA GLU A 541 -44.87 -46.62 -88.90
C GLU A 541 -45.42 -45.43 -89.70
N LYS A 542 -44.59 -44.44 -90.01
CA LYS A 542 -44.98 -43.15 -90.63
C LYS A 542 -44.34 -42.91 -92.00
N ARG A 543 -43.93 -43.98 -92.69
CA ARG A 543 -43.13 -43.92 -93.92
C ARG A 543 -43.74 -43.01 -94.99
N ALA A 544 -45.07 -43.01 -95.12
CA ALA A 544 -45.82 -42.19 -96.07
C ALA A 544 -45.65 -40.66 -95.85
N ASN A 545 -45.24 -40.23 -94.66
CA ASN A 545 -44.99 -38.81 -94.37
C ASN A 545 -43.62 -38.34 -94.88
N TYR A 546 -42.69 -39.27 -95.11
CA TYR A 546 -41.30 -38.98 -95.43
C TYR A 546 -40.94 -39.38 -96.87
N VAL A 547 -41.59 -40.39 -97.42
CA VAL A 547 -41.25 -40.98 -98.73
C VAL A 547 -42.46 -41.01 -99.64
N SER A 548 -42.26 -40.57 -100.88
CA SER A 548 -43.20 -40.72 -101.99
C SER A 548 -42.45 -41.29 -103.19
N ALA A 549 -42.94 -42.38 -103.77
CA ALA A 549 -42.40 -43.01 -104.98
C ALA A 549 -43.55 -43.34 -105.94
N GLU A 550 -43.31 -43.21 -107.24
CA GLU A 550 -44.27 -43.65 -108.26
C GLU A 550 -44.37 -45.19 -108.26
N SER A 551 -45.58 -45.75 -108.36
CA SER A 551 -45.84 -47.20 -108.40
C SER A 551 -46.39 -47.61 -109.77
N GLY A 552 -45.86 -48.69 -110.38
CA GLY A 552 -46.44 -49.30 -111.58
C GLY A 552 -45.42 -49.64 -112.66
N VAL A 553 -45.39 -50.90 -113.09
CA VAL A 553 -44.47 -51.38 -114.14
C VAL A 553 -45.14 -51.26 -115.51
N GLU A 554 -45.26 -50.04 -116.05
CA GLU A 554 -45.62 -49.85 -117.47
C GLU A 554 -44.54 -50.47 -118.38
N GLU A 555 -44.92 -51.12 -119.49
CA GLU A 555 -43.98 -51.84 -120.36
C GLU A 555 -42.93 -50.89 -121.00
N ASP A 556 -43.28 -49.62 -121.22
CA ASP A 556 -42.48 -48.65 -121.99
C ASP A 556 -41.63 -47.66 -121.13
N ARG A 557 -41.62 -47.79 -119.80
CA ARG A 557 -40.88 -46.87 -118.89
C ARG A 557 -39.73 -47.58 -118.17
N TYR A 558 -38.53 -46.97 -118.18
CA TYR A 558 -37.30 -47.56 -117.63
C TYR A 558 -36.89 -47.03 -116.23
N ALA A 559 -37.44 -45.90 -115.78
CA ALA A 559 -37.16 -45.31 -114.47
C ALA A 559 -38.35 -44.52 -113.92
N TYR A 560 -38.47 -44.45 -112.60
CA TYR A 560 -39.62 -43.92 -111.87
C TYR A 560 -39.17 -42.92 -110.81
N LYS A 561 -39.95 -41.87 -110.58
CA LYS A 561 -39.55 -40.79 -109.66
C LYS A 561 -39.81 -41.15 -108.21
N PHE A 562 -38.94 -40.65 -107.33
CA PHE A 562 -39.18 -40.64 -105.90
C PHE A 562 -38.71 -39.34 -105.24
N ASN A 563 -39.26 -39.06 -104.06
CA ASN A 563 -38.95 -37.93 -103.22
C ASN A 563 -38.95 -38.35 -101.74
N ILE A 564 -37.85 -38.07 -101.05
CA ILE A 564 -37.64 -38.29 -99.62
C ILE A 564 -37.45 -36.92 -98.96
N LYS A 565 -38.16 -36.66 -97.86
CA LYS A 565 -37.98 -35.48 -97.02
C LYS A 565 -37.72 -35.95 -95.60
N LEU A 566 -36.57 -35.58 -95.02
CA LEU A 566 -36.19 -35.98 -93.66
C LEU A 566 -35.78 -34.77 -92.82
N PRO A 567 -36.36 -34.57 -91.62
CA PRO A 567 -35.95 -33.50 -90.70
C PRO A 567 -34.52 -33.69 -90.19
N LEU A 568 -33.72 -32.63 -90.08
CA LEU A 568 -32.35 -32.68 -89.57
C LEU A 568 -32.32 -32.57 -88.04
N GLN A 569 -31.51 -33.41 -87.37
CA GLN A 569 -31.40 -33.43 -85.91
C GLN A 569 -30.57 -32.25 -85.35
N GLN A 570 -29.52 -31.85 -86.06
CA GLN A 570 -28.69 -30.68 -85.74
C GLN A 570 -28.50 -29.82 -86.99
N PRO A 571 -29.45 -28.93 -87.33
CA PRO A 571 -29.30 -28.10 -88.50
C PRO A 571 -28.23 -27.04 -88.28
N ILE A 572 -27.35 -26.84 -89.28
CA ILE A 572 -26.55 -25.62 -89.35
C ILE A 572 -27.53 -24.44 -89.41
N LYS A 573 -27.32 -23.46 -88.54
CA LYS A 573 -28.05 -22.20 -88.61
C LYS A 573 -27.52 -21.41 -89.79
N PHE A 574 -28.19 -21.53 -90.93
CA PHE A 574 -27.95 -20.66 -92.06
C PHE A 574 -28.32 -19.24 -91.65
N THR A 575 -27.32 -18.39 -91.45
CA THR A 575 -27.51 -16.95 -91.38
C THR A 575 -27.89 -16.49 -92.78
N ASN A 576 -29.11 -15.96 -92.92
CA ASN A 576 -29.59 -15.35 -94.15
C ASN A 576 -28.73 -14.15 -94.54
#